data_AF-A0A2J6X9C6-F1
#
_entry.id   AF-A0A2J6X9C6-F1
#
_cell.length_a   1.000
_cell.length_b   1.000
_cell.length_c   1.000
_cell.angle_alpha   90.00
_cell.angle_beta   90.00
_cell.angle_gamma   90.00
#
_symmetry.space_group_name_H-M   'P 1'
#
loop_
_entity.id
_entity.type
_entity.pdbx_description
1 polymer ?
#
loop_
_entity_poly.entity_id
_entity_poly.type
_entity_poly.pdbx_seq_one_letter_code
_entity_poly.pdbx_strand_id
1 'polypeptide(L)'
;MPILKASKKSVRKDEKRRERNEYYRVALKRALDFAKKSGYAEEKVREAIKIIDKLEAKGILHANTAARKKSRLMAKFNQAKNQEATA
;
A
#
# COMPACT_ATOMS: atom_id res chain seq x y z
N MET A 1 -27.12 1.59 17.19
CA MET A 1 -26.15 1.36 18.28
C MET A 1 -26.20 -0.10 18.71
N PRO A 2 -25.07 -0.75 19.07
CA PRO A 2 -25.09 -2.14 19.49
C PRO A 2 -25.75 -2.29 20.87
N ILE A 3 -26.63 -3.28 20.99
CA ILE A 3 -27.39 -3.55 22.23
C ILE A 3 -26.52 -4.33 23.24
N LEU A 4 -25.80 -5.34 22.76
CA LEU A 4 -24.95 -6.21 23.58
C LEU A 4 -23.67 -5.52 24.06
N LYS A 5 -23.25 -5.79 25.30
CA LYS A 5 -22.00 -5.26 25.89
C LYS A 5 -20.76 -5.63 25.06
N ALA A 6 -20.72 -6.87 24.55
CA ALA A 6 -19.63 -7.34 23.69
C ALA A 6 -19.54 -6.53 22.39
N SER A 7 -20.67 -6.25 21.74
CA SER A 7 -20.71 -5.49 20.49
C SER A 7 -20.30 -4.03 20.68
N LYS A 8 -20.66 -3.40 21.81
CA LYS A 8 -20.17 -2.05 22.16
C LYS A 8 -18.63 -2.02 22.30
N LYS A 9 -18.01 -3.10 22.79
CA LYS A 9 -16.55 -3.23 22.89
C LYS A 9 -15.90 -3.42 21.51
N SER A 10 -16.53 -4.19 20.62
CA SER A 10 -16.03 -4.37 19.25
C SER A 10 -15.98 -3.05 18.49
N VAL A 11 -17.06 -2.25 18.53
CA VAL A 11 -17.09 -0.92 17.88
C VAL A 11 -15.92 -0.03 18.31
N ARG A 12 -15.63 0.05 19.62
CA ARG A 12 -14.49 0.84 20.13
C ARG A 12 -13.13 0.31 19.65
N LYS A 13 -12.97 -1.02 19.53
CA LYS A 13 -11.74 -1.63 19.02
C LYS A 13 -11.57 -1.37 17.52
N ASP A 14 -12.66 -1.44 16.78
CA ASP A 14 -12.67 -1.28 15.33
C ASP A 14 -12.39 0.16 14.94
N GLU A 15 -12.87 1.14 15.70
CA GLU A 15 -12.51 2.55 15.54
C GLU A 15 -10.99 2.78 15.64
N LYS A 16 -10.36 2.29 16.71
CA LYS A 16 -8.89 2.37 16.88
C LYS A 16 -8.13 1.67 15.76
N ARG A 17 -8.64 0.52 15.28
CA ARG A 17 -8.03 -0.20 14.16
C ARG A 17 -8.20 0.57 12.85
N ARG A 18 -9.35 1.21 12.64
CA ARG A 18 -9.67 2.01 11.46
C ARG A 18 -8.72 3.18 11.33
N GLU A 19 -8.54 3.98 12.38
CA GLU A 19 -7.62 5.12 12.41
C GLU A 19 -6.20 4.71 12.06
N ARG A 20 -5.69 3.65 12.71
CA ARG A 20 -4.35 3.11 12.42
C ARG A 20 -4.24 2.66 10.96
N ASN A 21 -5.21 1.89 10.47
CA ASN A 21 -5.17 1.36 9.11
C ASN A 21 -5.31 2.47 8.06
N GLU A 22 -6.02 3.55 8.36
CA GLU A 22 -6.18 4.70 7.50
C GLU A 22 -4.85 5.43 7.27
N TYR A 23 -4.09 5.70 8.33
CA TYR A 23 -2.74 6.27 8.22
C TYR A 23 -1.86 5.48 7.24
N TYR A 24 -1.82 4.16 7.42
CA TYR A 24 -1.04 3.26 6.58
C TYR A 24 -1.55 3.18 5.13
N ARG A 25 -2.87 3.23 4.94
CA ARG A 25 -3.49 3.26 3.61
C ARG A 25 -3.13 4.54 2.85
N VAL A 26 -3.13 5.68 3.53
CA VAL A 26 -2.71 6.96 2.95
C VAL A 26 -1.22 6.94 2.60
N ALA A 27 -0.37 6.43 3.49
CA ALA A 27 1.05 6.28 3.23
C ALA A 27 1.34 5.42 1.98
N LEU A 28 0.65 4.27 1.84
CA LEU A 28 0.76 3.42 0.65
C LEU A 28 0.33 4.14 -0.62
N LYS A 29 -0.80 4.86 -0.58
CA LYS A 29 -1.30 5.61 -1.74
C LYS A 29 -0.29 6.67 -2.17
N ARG A 30 0.24 7.45 -1.22
CA ARG A 30 1.25 8.47 -1.48
C ARG A 30 2.51 7.88 -2.11
N ALA A 31 3.01 6.76 -1.58
CA ALA A 31 4.20 6.10 -2.14
C ALA A 31 4.01 5.66 -3.60
N LEU A 32 2.84 5.09 -3.92
CA LEU A 32 2.50 4.70 -5.30
C LEU A 32 2.33 5.93 -6.21
N ASP A 33 1.72 7.00 -5.72
CA ASP A 33 1.55 8.24 -6.48
C ASP A 33 2.90 8.93 -6.74
N PHE A 34 3.82 8.91 -5.76
CA PHE A 34 5.18 9.44 -5.95
C PHE A 34 5.96 8.65 -6.98
N ALA A 35 5.92 7.32 -6.92
CA ALA A 35 6.56 6.47 -7.94
C ALA A 35 5.99 6.75 -9.35
N LYS A 36 4.70 7.03 -9.46
CA LYS A 36 4.08 7.41 -10.75
C LYS A 36 4.55 8.79 -11.23
N LYS A 37 4.61 9.79 -10.35
CA LYS A 37 5.01 11.16 -10.70
C LYS A 37 6.49 11.26 -11.08
N SER A 38 7.34 10.43 -10.48
CA SER A 38 8.77 10.39 -10.79
C SER A 38 9.11 9.56 -12.03
N GLY A 39 8.14 9.27 -12.91
CA GLY A 39 8.37 8.43 -14.10
C GLY A 39 8.82 7.01 -13.76
N TYR A 40 8.49 6.49 -12.57
CA TYR A 40 9.00 5.23 -12.03
C TYR A 40 10.51 5.23 -11.78
N ALA A 41 11.12 6.33 -11.36
CA ALA A 41 12.49 6.32 -10.84
C ALA A 41 12.74 5.18 -9.83
N GLU A 42 13.88 4.50 -9.98
CA GLU A 42 14.18 3.24 -9.27
C GLU A 42 14.10 3.38 -7.74
N GLU A 43 14.61 4.48 -7.19
CA GLU A 43 14.58 4.77 -5.76
C GLU A 43 13.15 4.82 -5.20
N LYS A 44 12.24 5.48 -5.93
CA LYS A 44 10.83 5.62 -5.52
C LYS A 44 10.06 4.32 -5.67
N VAL A 45 10.41 3.50 -6.65
CA VAL A 45 9.88 2.14 -6.80
C VAL A 45 10.32 1.27 -5.62
N ARG A 46 11.61 1.29 -5.25
CA ARG A 46 12.14 0.56 -4.09
C ARG A 46 11.49 1.00 -2.78
N GLU A 47 11.30 2.32 -2.58
CA GLU A 47 10.61 2.89 -1.43
C GLU A 47 9.16 2.38 -1.33
N ALA A 48 8.42 2.38 -2.44
CA ALA A 48 7.06 1.87 -2.50
C ALA A 48 6.97 0.36 -2.20
N ILE A 49 7.91 -0.45 -2.70
CA ILE A 49 7.97 -1.89 -2.41
C ILE A 49 8.19 -2.13 -0.91
N LYS A 50 9.16 -1.43 -0.31
CA LYS A 50 9.44 -1.53 1.13
C LYS A 50 8.22 -1.21 1.99
N ILE A 51 7.40 -0.24 1.58
CA ILE A 51 6.16 0.11 2.26
C ILE A 51 5.12 -1.00 2.09
N ILE A 52 4.98 -1.58 0.88
CA ILE A 52 4.07 -2.71 0.64
C ILE A 52 4.44 -3.90 1.54
N ASP A 53 5.72 -4.26 1.62
CA ASP A 53 6.21 -5.37 2.44
C ASP A 53 5.95 -5.15 3.94
N LYS A 54 6.18 -3.92 4.43
CA LYS A 54 5.85 -3.57 5.82
C LYS A 54 4.36 -3.71 6.13
N LEU A 55 3.49 -3.41 5.18
CA LEU A 55 2.03 -3.49 5.36
C LEU A 55 1.51 -4.92 5.28
N GLU A 56 2.15 -5.74 4.46
CA GLU A 56 1.94 -7.18 4.41
C GLU A 56 2.35 -7.84 5.74
N ALA A 57 3.55 -7.55 6.25
CA ALA A 57 4.01 -8.06 7.54
C ALA A 57 3.14 -7.63 8.73
N LYS A 58 2.54 -6.42 8.66
CA LYS A 58 1.58 -5.93 9.66
C LYS A 58 0.18 -6.54 9.53
N GLY A 59 -0.10 -7.34 8.50
CA GLY A 59 -1.41 -7.91 8.22
C GLY A 59 -2.47 -6.89 7.80
N ILE A 60 -2.06 -5.67 7.41
CA ILE A 60 -2.97 -4.63 6.92
C ILE A 60 -3.31 -4.88 5.46
N LEU A 61 -2.35 -5.42 4.69
CA LEU A 61 -2.56 -5.94 3.35
C LEU A 61 -2.54 -7.47 3.36
N HIS A 62 -3.47 -8.07 2.64
CA HIS A 62 -3.39 -9.50 2.34
C HIS A 62 -2.23 -9.79 1.37
N ALA A 63 -1.60 -10.95 1.51
CA ALA A 63 -0.45 -11.38 0.70
C ALA A 63 -0.73 -11.25 -0.81
N ASN A 64 -1.87 -11.76 -1.28
CA ASN A 64 -2.28 -11.63 -2.69
C ASN A 64 -2.43 -10.17 -3.16
N THR A 65 -2.89 -9.28 -2.28
CA THR A 65 -3.03 -7.85 -2.61
C THR A 65 -1.66 -7.18 -2.67
N ALA A 66 -0.74 -7.56 -1.79
CA ALA A 66 0.64 -7.09 -1.79
C ALA A 66 1.37 -7.55 -3.05
N ALA A 67 1.32 -8.85 -3.36
CA ALA A 67 1.88 -9.43 -4.59
C ALA A 67 1.34 -8.75 -5.86
N ARG A 68 0.02 -8.53 -5.95
CA ARG A 68 -0.60 -7.84 -7.09
C ARG A 68 -0.10 -6.40 -7.24
N LYS A 69 0.09 -5.67 -6.14
CA LYS A 69 0.63 -4.30 -6.18
C LYS A 69 2.09 -4.28 -6.58
N LYS A 70 2.94 -5.18 -6.05
CA LYS A 70 4.35 -5.32 -6.44
C LYS A 70 4.48 -5.63 -7.94
N SER A 71 3.75 -6.64 -8.41
CA SER A 71 3.73 -7.04 -9.83
C SER A 71 3.34 -5.87 -10.74
N ARG A 72 2.25 -5.16 -10.44
CA ARG A 72 1.82 -3.99 -11.21
C ARG A 72 2.82 -2.85 -11.20
N LEU A 73 3.49 -2.61 -10.08
CA LEU A 73 4.48 -1.55 -9.96
C LEU A 73 5.72 -1.87 -10.81
N MET A 74 6.23 -3.09 -10.72
CA MET A 74 7.37 -3.56 -11.52
C MET A 74 7.06 -3.59 -13.02
N ALA A 75 5.85 -4.00 -13.42
CA ALA A 75 5.47 -4.00 -14.82
C ALA A 75 5.57 -2.59 -15.44
N LYS A 76 5.15 -1.56 -14.69
CA LYS A 76 5.22 -0.16 -15.14
C LYS A 76 6.64 0.39 -15.11
N PHE A 77 7.45 0.01 -14.12
CA PHE A 77 8.87 0.34 -14.08
C PHE A 77 9.59 -0.19 -15.32
N ASN A 78 9.38 -1.45 -15.68
CA ASN A 78 9.99 -2.06 -16.86
C ASN A 78 9.53 -1.40 -18.16
N GLN A 79 8.24 -1.02 -18.25
CA GLN A 79 7.73 -0.26 -19.40
C GLN A 79 8.41 1.11 -19.53
N ALA A 80 8.55 1.85 -18.43
CA ALA A 80 9.23 3.13 -18.42
C ALA A 80 10.71 3.01 -18.83
N LYS A 81 11.42 2.01 -18.29
CA LYS A 81 12.81 1.73 -18.65
C LYS A 81 12.98 1.34 -20.13
N ASN A 82 12.05 0.57 -20.68
CA ASN A 82 12.09 0.21 -22.10
C ASN A 82 11.85 1.42 -23.01
N GLN A 83 11.00 2.37 -22.60
CA GLN A 83 10.78 3.62 -23.33
C GLN A 83 12.03 4.49 -23.37
N GLU A 84 12.77 4.59 -22.26
CA GLU A 84 14.08 5.25 -22.21
C GLU A 84 15.12 4.58 -23.12
N ALA A 85 15.06 3.26 -23.30
CA ALA A 85 16.01 2.52 -24.15
C ALA A 85 15.68 2.60 -25.65
N THR A 86 14.44 2.93 -26.02
CA THR A 86 13.99 3.10 -27.41
C THR A 86 14.08 4.55 -27.92
N ALA A 87 14.36 5.50 -27.04
CA ALA A 87 14.57 6.91 -27.37
C ALA A 87 16.08 7.22 -27.49
#